data_AF-A0A972XB50-F1
#
_entry.id   AF-A0A972XB50-F1
#
_cell.length_a   1.000
_cell.length_b   1.000
_cell.length_c   1.000
_cell.angle_alpha   90.00
_cell.angle_beta   90.00
_cell.angle_gamma   90.00
#
_symmetry.space_group_name_H-M   'P 1'
#
loop_
_entity.id
_entity.type
_entity.pdbx_description
1 polymer ?
#
loop_
_entity_poly.entity_id
_entity_poly.type
_entity_poly.pdbx_seq_one_letter_code
_entity_poly.pdbx_strand_id
1 'polypeptide(L)'
;MSRISQTSPSFAIAQGGGSFQHIVWIILCGIAAHGSILLTDYILWDGWSYGSWLSQHDQITHIRRLFQEIGRPLDMLFWLPFVGAENTAIWAKWAGVGAWLISPCLMYLVLAKAKLVPREVALSCCVLAVVLPVFDVLGELSIWMNTASVVLFWGAWLLVLSLPRRAPLSWFVRAVALGAFWLAFNLNSQLVFYCAFAVSLAALPKLRDGLPAVFDSLRRSFLRYPDFALLPFFYWGWKRIFTPNSGYYLDYNRPTLSADVLGQTSRSLWEGFVLSECYSLFGSSRDLL
;
A
#
# COMPACT_ATOMS: atom_id res chain seq x y z
N MET A 1 22.45 -40.47 -26.98
CA MET A 1 21.93 -39.12 -26.68
C MET A 1 20.49 -39.26 -26.17
N SER A 2 20.33 -39.42 -24.86
CA SER A 2 19.04 -39.56 -24.18
C SER A 2 18.39 -38.20 -23.98
N ARG A 3 17.20 -37.99 -24.55
CA ARG A 3 16.34 -36.86 -24.21
C ARG A 3 15.86 -37.06 -22.77
N ILE A 4 16.47 -36.36 -21.82
CA ILE A 4 15.90 -36.15 -20.51
C ILE A 4 14.66 -35.29 -20.74
N SER A 5 13.49 -35.93 -20.79
CA SER A 5 12.21 -35.24 -20.75
C SER A 5 12.09 -34.61 -19.37
N GLN A 6 12.46 -33.34 -19.27
CA GLN A 6 12.08 -32.50 -18.14
C GLN A 6 10.55 -32.41 -18.15
N THR A 7 9.91 -33.34 -17.44
CA THR A 7 8.53 -33.19 -16.99
C THR A 7 8.53 -31.99 -16.06
N SER A 8 8.22 -30.83 -16.60
CA SER A 8 7.89 -29.64 -15.84
C SER A 8 6.85 -30.04 -14.79
N PRO A 9 7.03 -29.68 -13.51
CA PRO A 9 6.04 -29.98 -12.49
C PRO A 9 4.73 -29.32 -12.90
N SER A 10 3.77 -30.16 -13.29
CA SER A 10 2.41 -29.76 -13.58
C SER A 10 1.81 -29.25 -12.27
N PHE A 11 1.87 -27.94 -12.05
CA PHE A 11 1.05 -27.24 -11.06
C PHE A 11 -0.41 -27.29 -11.51
N ALA A 12 -1.00 -28.48 -11.46
CA ALA A 12 -2.42 -28.70 -11.54
C ALA A 12 -3.02 -28.26 -10.20
N ILE A 13 -3.14 -26.94 -10.00
CA ILE A 13 -3.82 -26.37 -8.85
C ILE A 13 -5.32 -26.57 -9.05
N ALA A 14 -5.87 -27.48 -8.25
CA ALA A 14 -7.27 -27.77 -8.14
C ALA A 14 -8.11 -26.51 -7.83
N GLN A 15 -9.14 -26.40 -8.67
CA GLN A 15 -10.42 -25.71 -8.63
C GLN A 15 -10.80 -24.83 -7.41
N GLY A 16 -11.06 -23.55 -7.70
CA GLY A 16 -12.30 -22.83 -7.33
C GLY A 16 -12.59 -22.44 -5.89
N GLY A 17 -12.44 -23.33 -4.90
CA GLY A 17 -13.06 -23.17 -3.57
C GLY A 17 -12.20 -22.50 -2.48
N GLY A 18 -10.88 -22.51 -2.61
CA GLY A 18 -9.99 -22.13 -1.50
C GLY A 18 -9.94 -20.62 -1.16
N SER A 19 -10.22 -19.73 -2.13
CA SER A 19 -10.03 -18.29 -1.89
C SER A 19 -10.95 -17.73 -0.82
N PHE A 20 -12.20 -18.19 -0.77
CA PHE A 20 -13.16 -17.74 0.24
C PHE A 20 -12.76 -18.22 1.63
N GLN A 21 -12.38 -19.50 1.77
CA GLN A 21 -11.92 -20.07 3.04
C GLN A 21 -10.68 -19.34 3.56
N HIS A 22 -9.73 -18.99 2.69
CA HIS A 22 -8.52 -18.25 3.08
C HIS A 22 -8.85 -16.83 3.55
N ILE A 23 -9.80 -16.15 2.89
CA ILE A 23 -10.29 -14.83 3.34
C ILE A 23 -10.95 -14.93 4.73
N VAL A 24 -11.80 -15.94 4.93
CA VAL A 24 -12.43 -16.18 6.24
C VAL A 24 -11.35 -16.39 7.31
N TRP A 25 -10.33 -17.19 7.04
CA TRP A 25 -9.21 -17.40 7.97
C TRP A 25 -8.46 -16.09 8.29
N ILE A 26 -8.15 -15.27 7.29
CA ILE A 26 -7.49 -13.97 7.50
C ILE A 26 -8.35 -13.08 8.42
N ILE A 27 -9.66 -13.02 8.18
CA ILE A 27 -10.59 -12.21 8.99
C ILE A 27 -10.66 -12.75 10.42
N LEU A 28 -10.80 -14.07 10.60
CA LEU A 28 -10.86 -14.68 11.94
C LEU A 28 -9.57 -14.44 12.73
N CYS A 29 -8.40 -14.60 12.11
CA CYS A 29 -7.12 -14.28 12.74
C CYS A 29 -7.01 -12.79 13.10
N GLY A 30 -7.47 -11.90 12.22
CA GLY A 30 -7.48 -10.47 12.49
C GLY A 30 -8.41 -10.07 13.63
N ILE A 31 -9.61 -10.65 13.71
CA ILE A 31 -10.54 -10.44 14.82
C ILE A 31 -9.96 -11.03 16.12
N ALA A 32 -9.34 -12.20 16.08
CA ALA A 32 -8.71 -12.79 17.26
C ALA A 32 -7.55 -11.93 17.79
N ALA A 33 -6.75 -11.32 16.90
CA ALA A 33 -5.62 -10.48 17.27
C ALA A 33 -6.05 -9.08 17.75
N HIS A 34 -7.02 -8.46 17.08
CA HIS A 34 -7.33 -7.03 17.25
C HIS A 34 -8.76 -6.73 17.69
N GLY A 35 -9.64 -7.73 17.76
CA GLY A 35 -11.06 -7.53 18.05
C GLY A 35 -11.32 -6.94 19.44
N SER A 36 -10.42 -7.16 20.40
CA SER A 36 -10.49 -6.54 21.73
C SER A 36 -10.39 -5.01 21.68
N ILE A 37 -9.73 -4.44 20.67
CA ILE A 37 -9.64 -2.98 20.47
C ILE A 37 -11.03 -2.36 20.33
N LEU A 38 -11.96 -3.06 19.68
CA LEU A 38 -13.35 -2.58 19.51
C LEU A 38 -14.11 -2.49 20.85
N LEU A 39 -13.63 -3.17 21.89
CA LEU A 39 -14.21 -3.15 23.24
C LEU A 39 -13.62 -2.04 24.12
N THR A 40 -12.65 -1.29 23.60
CA THR A 40 -12.02 -0.19 24.32
C THR A 40 -12.64 1.15 23.93
N ASP A 41 -12.57 2.12 24.83
CA ASP A 41 -12.99 3.51 24.63
C ASP A 41 -11.80 4.48 24.55
N TYR A 42 -10.56 3.96 24.46
CA TYR A 42 -9.39 4.84 24.43
C TYR A 42 -9.43 5.79 23.24
N ILE A 43 -9.00 7.02 23.50
CA ILE A 43 -8.74 8.09 22.54
C ILE A 43 -7.32 8.58 22.86
N LEU A 44 -6.45 8.59 21.86
CA LEU A 44 -5.11 9.16 22.01
C LEU A 44 -5.12 10.65 21.72
N TRP A 45 -4.03 11.32 22.05
CA TRP A 45 -3.92 12.79 22.04
C TRP A 45 -4.46 13.45 20.77
N ASP A 46 -4.01 13.02 19.59
CA ASP A 46 -4.44 13.61 18.31
C ASP A 46 -5.93 13.37 18.04
N GLY A 47 -6.43 12.19 18.39
CA GLY A 47 -7.85 11.82 18.29
C GLY A 47 -8.77 12.68 19.17
N TRP A 48 -8.28 13.19 20.30
CA TRP A 48 -9.06 14.13 21.11
C TRP A 48 -9.30 15.45 20.35
N SER A 49 -8.25 16.01 19.73
CA SER A 49 -8.37 17.23 18.93
C SER A 49 -9.29 17.03 17.74
N TYR A 50 -9.09 15.98 16.93
CA TYR A 50 -9.97 15.69 15.79
C TYR A 50 -11.41 15.42 16.22
N GLY A 51 -11.63 14.68 17.31
CA GLY A 51 -12.96 14.42 17.84
C GLY A 51 -13.68 15.70 18.28
N SER A 52 -12.96 16.62 18.94
CA SER A 52 -13.52 17.91 19.34
C SER A 52 -13.88 18.78 18.12
N TRP A 53 -13.04 18.80 17.07
CA TRP A 53 -13.29 19.57 15.85
C TRP A 53 -14.39 18.98 14.96
N LEU A 54 -14.60 17.67 15.00
CA LEU A 54 -15.62 16.99 14.19
C LEU A 54 -17.01 17.05 14.84
N SER A 55 -17.07 17.15 16.16
CA SER A 55 -18.33 17.31 16.90
C SER A 55 -18.87 18.74 16.85
N GLN A 56 -18.01 19.73 16.59
CA GLN A 56 -18.37 21.14 16.44
C GLN A 56 -18.33 21.53 14.96
N HIS A 57 -19.49 21.65 14.31
CA HIS A 57 -19.59 21.85 12.85
C HIS A 57 -18.79 23.06 12.31
N ASP A 58 -18.62 24.11 13.11
CA ASP A 58 -17.84 25.31 12.80
C ASP A 58 -16.32 25.06 12.78
N GLN A 59 -15.86 24.02 13.48
CA GLN A 59 -14.44 23.70 13.66
C GLN A 59 -13.86 22.78 12.58
N ILE A 60 -14.68 22.28 11.65
CA ILE A 60 -14.19 21.54 10.46
C ILE A 60 -13.21 22.38 9.62
N THR A 61 -13.31 23.71 9.72
CA THR A 61 -12.40 24.66 9.10
C THR A 61 -10.96 24.52 9.61
N HIS A 62 -10.75 24.12 10.87
CA HIS A 62 -9.42 23.83 11.42
C HIS A 62 -8.80 22.61 10.76
N ILE A 63 -9.57 21.53 10.59
CA ILE A 63 -9.14 20.32 9.88
C ILE A 63 -8.78 20.66 8.44
N ARG A 64 -9.65 21.40 7.74
CA ARG A 64 -9.39 21.85 6.37
C ARG A 64 -8.10 22.67 6.29
N ARG A 65 -7.91 23.63 7.20
CA ARG A 65 -6.73 24.49 7.24
C ARG A 65 -5.46 23.67 7.49
N LEU A 66 -5.48 22.76 8.47
CA LEU A 66 -4.36 21.87 8.76
C LEU A 66 -3.96 21.07 7.52
N PHE A 67 -4.93 20.43 6.85
CA PHE A 67 -4.67 19.63 5.66
C PHE A 67 -4.24 20.47 4.44
N GLN A 68 -4.69 21.72 4.34
CA GLN A 68 -4.18 22.67 3.34
C GLN A 68 -2.72 23.07 3.62
N GLU A 69 -2.37 23.36 4.88
CA GLU A 69 -1.02 23.76 5.28
C GLU A 69 0.00 22.64 5.02
N ILE A 70 -0.34 21.39 5.32
CA ILE A 70 0.55 20.23 5.05
C ILE A 70 0.57 19.78 3.58
N GLY A 71 -0.17 20.45 2.68
CA GLY A 71 -0.22 20.10 1.25
C GLY A 71 -0.99 18.81 0.94
N ARG A 72 -2.02 18.50 1.74
CA ARG A 72 -2.86 17.29 1.60
C ARG A 72 -4.37 17.60 1.74
N PRO A 73 -4.93 18.58 1.01
CA PRO A 73 -6.30 19.06 1.22
C PRO A 73 -7.40 18.00 0.98
N LEU A 74 -7.08 16.92 0.27
CA LEU A 74 -8.05 15.86 -0.04
C LEU A 74 -8.27 14.89 1.10
N ASP A 75 -7.37 14.91 2.08
CA ASP A 75 -7.55 14.19 3.34
C ASP A 75 -8.86 14.58 4.02
N MET A 76 -9.31 15.83 3.85
CA MET A 76 -10.60 16.28 4.38
C MET A 76 -11.77 15.40 3.91
N LEU A 77 -11.73 14.88 2.69
CA LEU A 77 -12.80 14.02 2.14
C LEU A 77 -13.01 12.75 2.97
N PHE A 78 -11.93 12.26 3.55
CA PHE A 78 -11.94 11.08 4.39
C PHE A 78 -12.65 11.40 5.71
N TRP A 79 -12.53 12.62 6.23
CA TRP A 79 -13.15 13.02 7.50
C TRP A 79 -14.65 13.32 7.42
N LEU A 80 -15.17 13.64 6.23
CA LEU A 80 -16.56 14.03 6.01
C LEU A 80 -17.61 13.05 6.60
N PRO A 81 -17.46 11.71 6.51
CA PRO A 81 -18.42 10.76 7.07
C PRO A 81 -18.58 10.86 8.60
N PHE A 82 -17.65 11.49 9.31
CA PHE A 82 -17.66 11.58 10.76
C PHE A 82 -18.09 12.94 11.32
N VAL A 83 -18.37 13.91 10.44
CA VAL A 83 -18.77 15.27 10.80
C VAL A 83 -20.17 15.24 11.42
N GLY A 84 -20.31 15.76 12.63
CA GLY A 84 -21.59 15.79 13.36
C GLY A 84 -22.05 14.44 13.92
N ALA A 85 -21.20 13.40 13.87
CA ALA A 85 -21.52 12.12 14.51
C ALA A 85 -21.40 12.24 16.04
N GLU A 86 -22.42 11.77 16.78
CA GLU A 86 -22.44 11.83 18.26
C GLU A 86 -21.24 11.10 18.90
N ASN A 87 -20.69 10.10 18.21
CA ASN A 87 -19.55 9.33 18.70
C ASN A 87 -18.52 9.03 17.59
N THR A 88 -17.97 10.11 17.01
CA THR A 88 -16.96 10.07 15.95
C THR A 88 -15.80 9.11 16.24
N ALA A 89 -15.32 9.07 17.48
CA ALA A 89 -14.22 8.18 17.88
C ALA A 89 -14.56 6.70 17.69
N ILE A 90 -15.77 6.28 18.10
CA ILE A 90 -16.23 4.89 17.90
C ILE A 90 -16.37 4.59 16.40
N TRP A 91 -17.00 5.47 15.62
CA TRP A 91 -17.21 5.22 14.19
C TRP A 91 -15.90 5.12 13.41
N ALA A 92 -14.93 5.99 13.70
CA ALA A 92 -13.61 5.91 13.08
C ALA A 92 -12.83 4.68 13.53
N LYS A 93 -13.00 4.24 14.78
CA LYS A 93 -12.43 2.98 15.28
C LYS A 93 -12.94 1.79 14.47
N TRP A 94 -14.27 1.68 14.29
CA TRP A 94 -14.88 0.64 13.45
C TRP A 94 -14.40 0.72 12.00
N ALA A 95 -14.33 1.92 11.42
CA ALA A 95 -13.84 2.13 10.07
C ALA A 95 -12.37 1.72 9.91
N GLY A 96 -11.51 2.09 10.87
CA GLY A 96 -10.10 1.77 10.87
C GLY A 96 -9.84 0.27 11.04
N VAL A 97 -10.51 -0.38 11.99
CA VAL A 97 -10.43 -1.85 12.18
C VAL A 97 -10.99 -2.58 10.95
N GLY A 98 -12.12 -2.13 10.40
CA GLY A 98 -12.68 -2.71 9.18
C GLY A 98 -11.73 -2.61 7.99
N ALA A 99 -11.13 -1.43 7.78
CA ALA A 99 -10.13 -1.23 6.74
C ALA A 99 -8.88 -2.09 6.97
N TRP A 100 -8.43 -2.24 8.22
CA TRP A 100 -7.33 -3.11 8.58
C TRP A 100 -7.61 -4.58 8.24
N LEU A 101 -8.83 -5.08 8.47
CA LEU A 101 -9.22 -6.45 8.12
C LEU A 101 -9.35 -6.64 6.60
N ILE A 102 -9.85 -5.63 5.88
CA ILE A 102 -10.02 -5.68 4.41
C ILE A 102 -8.67 -5.68 3.69
N SER A 103 -7.70 -4.88 4.16
CA SER A 103 -6.38 -4.74 3.56
C SER A 103 -5.65 -6.08 3.24
N PRO A 104 -5.41 -6.98 4.21
CA PRO A 104 -4.74 -8.26 3.96
C PRO A 104 -5.60 -9.22 3.13
N CYS A 105 -6.92 -9.08 3.13
CA CYS A 105 -7.79 -9.83 2.22
C CYS A 105 -7.56 -9.40 0.76
N LEU A 106 -7.45 -8.10 0.51
CA LEU A 106 -7.11 -7.58 -0.82
C LEU A 106 -5.68 -7.97 -1.22
N MET A 107 -4.73 -7.89 -0.29
CA MET A 107 -3.36 -8.38 -0.51
C MET A 107 -3.35 -9.85 -0.90
N TYR A 108 -4.10 -10.71 -0.21
CA TYR A 108 -4.23 -12.13 -0.55
C TYR A 108 -4.78 -12.32 -1.98
N LEU A 109 -5.83 -11.59 -2.34
CA LEU A 109 -6.40 -11.63 -3.70
C LEU A 109 -5.40 -11.16 -4.76
N VAL A 110 -4.61 -10.14 -4.47
CA VAL A 110 -3.54 -9.66 -5.35
C VAL A 110 -2.48 -10.75 -5.55
N LEU A 111 -1.95 -11.34 -4.46
CA LEU A 111 -0.94 -12.39 -4.52
C LEU A 111 -1.45 -13.64 -5.27
N ALA A 112 -2.67 -14.09 -4.94
CA ALA A 112 -3.29 -15.25 -5.57
C ALA A 112 -3.58 -15.01 -7.07
N LYS A 113 -4.00 -13.79 -7.44
CA LYS A 113 -4.28 -13.44 -8.85
C LYS A 113 -3.01 -13.21 -9.65
N ALA A 114 -1.99 -12.62 -9.04
CA ALA A 114 -0.69 -12.39 -9.67
C ALA A 114 0.07 -13.72 -9.89
N LYS A 115 -0.23 -14.76 -9.09
CA LYS A 115 0.42 -16.08 -9.14
C LYS A 115 1.94 -15.99 -8.95
N LEU A 116 2.40 -15.02 -8.17
CA LEU A 116 3.84 -14.84 -7.87
C LEU A 116 4.33 -15.82 -6.82
N VAL A 117 3.43 -16.28 -5.94
CA VAL A 117 3.71 -17.20 -4.84
C VAL A 117 2.60 -18.25 -4.72
N PRO A 118 2.88 -19.44 -4.13
CA PRO A 118 1.85 -20.41 -3.80
C PRO A 118 0.77 -19.82 -2.88
N ARG A 119 -0.46 -20.34 -2.97
CA ARG A 119 -1.61 -19.83 -2.19
C ARG A 119 -1.41 -19.93 -0.69
N GLU A 120 -0.76 -20.99 -0.21
CA GLU A 120 -0.48 -21.17 1.23
C GLU A 120 0.55 -20.17 1.75
N VAL A 121 1.55 -19.84 0.92
CA VAL A 121 2.51 -18.77 1.24
C VAL A 121 1.80 -17.42 1.26
N ALA A 122 0.94 -17.15 0.28
CA ALA A 122 0.12 -15.94 0.26
C ALA A 122 -0.77 -15.83 1.51
N LEU A 123 -1.45 -16.91 1.90
CA LEU A 123 -2.27 -16.96 3.12
C LEU A 123 -1.41 -16.67 4.35
N SER A 124 -0.28 -17.35 4.50
CA SER A 124 0.63 -17.16 5.63
C SER A 124 1.13 -15.72 5.74
N CYS A 125 1.55 -15.11 4.63
CA CYS A 125 1.94 -13.70 4.59
C CYS A 125 0.80 -12.76 4.99
N CYS A 126 -0.43 -13.04 4.57
CA CYS A 126 -1.59 -12.19 4.89
C CYS A 126 -2.06 -12.37 6.34
N VAL A 127 -1.96 -13.58 6.90
CA VAL A 127 -2.20 -13.83 8.33
C VAL A 127 -1.15 -13.12 9.17
N LEU A 128 0.14 -13.20 8.80
CA LEU A 128 1.18 -12.43 9.47
C LEU A 128 0.92 -10.92 9.35
N ALA A 129 0.57 -10.43 8.17
CA ALA A 129 0.27 -9.01 7.96
C ALA A 129 -0.92 -8.51 8.80
N VAL A 130 -1.97 -9.31 8.99
CA VAL A 130 -3.13 -8.89 9.80
C VAL A 130 -2.85 -8.99 11.29
N VAL A 131 -2.05 -9.96 11.73
CA VAL A 131 -1.76 -10.21 13.16
C VAL A 131 -0.69 -9.27 13.69
N LEU A 132 0.33 -8.93 12.87
CA LEU A 132 1.43 -8.08 13.33
C LEU A 132 0.91 -6.70 13.78
N PRO A 133 1.21 -6.29 15.02
CA PRO A 133 0.84 -4.98 15.53
C PRO A 133 1.81 -3.94 14.96
N VAL A 134 1.73 -3.68 13.65
CA VAL A 134 2.57 -2.65 13.00
C VAL A 134 2.13 -1.25 13.43
N PHE A 135 0.92 -1.13 13.97
CA PHE A 135 0.37 0.10 14.52
C PHE A 135 -0.24 -0.18 15.89
N ASP A 136 0.49 0.10 16.97
CA ASP A 136 -0.01 0.04 18.37
C ASP A 136 -1.20 1.00 18.65
N VAL A 137 -1.64 1.74 17.64
CA VAL A 137 -2.68 2.77 17.66
C VAL A 137 -3.87 2.40 16.76
N LEU A 138 -4.01 1.13 16.39
CA LEU A 138 -5.07 0.64 15.52
C LEU A 138 -6.45 0.94 16.12
N GLY A 139 -7.32 1.63 15.37
CA GLY A 139 -8.63 2.07 15.90
C GLY A 139 -8.62 3.46 16.52
N GLU A 140 -7.50 4.17 16.49
CA GLU A 140 -7.42 5.59 16.82
C GLU A 140 -7.91 6.47 15.64
N LEU A 141 -8.54 7.60 15.98
CA LEU A 141 -9.21 8.50 15.05
C LEU A 141 -8.23 9.16 14.05
N SER A 142 -7.07 9.65 14.45
CA SER A 142 -6.08 10.20 13.51
C SER A 142 -5.50 9.15 12.54
N ILE A 143 -5.53 7.86 12.90
CA ILE A 143 -4.89 6.77 12.13
C ILE A 143 -5.81 6.10 11.10
N TRP A 144 -7.14 6.24 11.20
CA TRP A 144 -8.05 5.50 10.31
C TRP A 144 -7.76 5.77 8.81
N MET A 145 -7.36 6.99 8.45
CA MET A 145 -6.97 7.35 7.08
C MET A 145 -5.79 6.53 6.54
N ASN A 146 -4.84 6.21 7.42
CA ASN A 146 -3.69 5.38 7.06
C ASN A 146 -4.17 3.99 6.67
N THR A 147 -5.08 3.39 7.44
CA THR A 147 -5.66 2.07 7.08
C THR A 147 -6.48 2.13 5.79
N ALA A 148 -7.26 3.20 5.58
CA ALA A 148 -8.00 3.41 4.34
C ALA A 148 -7.08 3.54 3.12
N SER A 149 -5.92 4.20 3.26
CA SER A 149 -4.93 4.31 2.18
C SER A 149 -4.39 2.96 1.72
N VAL A 150 -4.21 2.01 2.65
CA VAL A 150 -3.69 0.68 2.35
C VAL A 150 -4.76 -0.15 1.63
N VAL A 151 -6.03 -0.01 2.02
CA VAL A 151 -7.17 -0.61 1.29
C VAL A 151 -7.24 -0.06 -0.14
N LEU A 152 -7.11 1.25 -0.32
CA LEU A 152 -7.09 1.88 -1.65
C LEU A 152 -5.92 1.37 -2.49
N PHE A 153 -4.73 1.23 -1.89
CA PHE A 153 -3.53 0.74 -2.58
C PHE A 153 -3.70 -0.70 -3.07
N TRP A 154 -4.08 -1.64 -2.19
CA TRP A 154 -4.28 -3.04 -2.60
C TRP A 154 -5.49 -3.20 -3.53
N GLY A 155 -6.55 -2.42 -3.32
CA GLY A 155 -7.71 -2.37 -4.20
C GLY A 155 -7.33 -1.92 -5.61
N ALA A 156 -6.55 -0.83 -5.73
CA ALA A 156 -6.04 -0.34 -7.01
C ALA A 156 -5.20 -1.42 -7.72
N TRP A 157 -4.29 -2.07 -7.00
CA TRP A 157 -3.47 -3.15 -7.55
C TRP A 157 -4.35 -4.32 -8.05
N LEU A 158 -5.34 -4.74 -7.27
CA LEU A 158 -6.27 -5.80 -7.67
C LEU A 158 -7.07 -5.42 -8.93
N LEU A 159 -7.51 -4.16 -9.04
CA LEU A 159 -8.18 -3.65 -10.24
C LEU A 159 -7.26 -3.74 -11.47
N VAL A 160 -5.99 -3.34 -11.34
CA VAL A 160 -5.00 -3.45 -12.44
C VAL A 160 -4.82 -4.89 -12.89
N LEU A 161 -4.69 -5.85 -11.95
CA LEU A 161 -4.59 -7.27 -12.28
C LEU A 161 -5.87 -7.83 -12.92
N SER A 162 -7.00 -7.15 -12.73
CA SER A 162 -8.31 -7.51 -13.27
C SER A 162 -8.60 -6.89 -14.63
N LEU A 163 -7.73 -6.02 -15.15
CA LEU A 163 -7.98 -5.34 -16.42
C LEU A 163 -8.07 -6.34 -17.58
N PRO A 164 -9.20 -6.38 -18.31
CA PRO A 164 -9.29 -7.16 -19.54
C PRO A 164 -8.34 -6.59 -20.60
N ARG A 165 -7.73 -7.46 -21.41
CA ARG A 165 -6.67 -7.06 -22.37
C ARG A 165 -7.15 -6.06 -23.43
N ARG A 166 -8.45 -6.06 -23.81
CA ARG A 166 -9.01 -5.23 -24.89
C ARG A 166 -10.53 -4.98 -24.72
N ALA A 167 -10.96 -4.24 -23.71
CA ALA A 167 -12.39 -3.89 -23.57
C ALA A 167 -12.57 -2.40 -23.25
N PRO A 168 -13.63 -1.71 -23.72
CA PRO A 168 -13.87 -0.29 -23.40
C PRO A 168 -14.01 -0.05 -21.89
N LEU A 169 -14.61 -0.99 -21.15
CA LEU A 169 -14.68 -0.97 -19.68
C LEU A 169 -13.30 -0.93 -19.01
N SER A 170 -12.24 -1.35 -19.69
CA SER A 170 -10.87 -1.28 -19.18
C SER A 170 -10.41 0.15 -18.91
N TRP A 171 -10.88 1.14 -19.69
CA TRP A 171 -10.49 2.53 -19.46
C TRP A 171 -11.08 3.09 -18.17
N PHE A 172 -12.33 2.78 -17.88
CA PHE A 172 -12.97 3.18 -16.62
C PHE A 172 -12.27 2.53 -15.43
N VAL A 173 -12.08 1.20 -15.45
CA VAL A 173 -11.37 0.48 -14.37
C VAL A 173 -9.96 1.00 -14.18
N ARG A 174 -9.27 1.35 -15.27
CA ARG A 174 -7.92 1.96 -15.25
C ARG A 174 -7.94 3.33 -14.59
N ALA A 175 -8.89 4.20 -14.94
CA ALA A 175 -9.07 5.50 -14.30
C ALA A 175 -9.36 5.37 -12.80
N VAL A 176 -10.23 4.43 -12.40
CA VAL A 176 -10.52 4.15 -10.99
C VAL A 176 -9.27 3.66 -10.25
N ALA A 177 -8.49 2.75 -10.85
CA ALA A 177 -7.25 2.25 -10.25
C ALA A 177 -6.20 3.36 -10.10
N LEU A 178 -6.02 4.20 -11.11
CA LEU A 178 -5.12 5.36 -11.04
C LEU A 178 -5.56 6.34 -9.95
N GLY A 179 -6.85 6.65 -9.87
CA GLY A 179 -7.42 7.51 -8.83
C GLY A 179 -7.21 6.94 -7.44
N ALA A 180 -7.44 5.63 -7.26
CA ALA A 180 -7.23 4.95 -5.98
C ALA A 180 -5.75 4.92 -5.56
N PHE A 181 -4.81 4.65 -6.49
CA PHE A 181 -3.38 4.77 -6.18
C PHE A 181 -2.98 6.20 -5.82
N TRP A 182 -3.47 7.18 -6.58
CA TRP A 182 -3.16 8.58 -6.33
C TRP A 182 -3.70 9.06 -4.98
N LEU A 183 -4.92 8.65 -4.59
CA LEU A 183 -5.45 8.88 -3.25
C LEU A 183 -4.61 8.17 -2.19
N ALA A 184 -4.22 6.91 -2.39
CA ALA A 184 -3.36 6.19 -1.46
C ALA A 184 -2.00 6.89 -1.25
N PHE A 185 -1.42 7.48 -2.30
CA PHE A 185 -0.20 8.29 -2.19
C PHE A 185 -0.41 9.60 -1.43
N ASN A 186 -1.58 10.23 -1.61
CA ASN A 186 -1.94 11.45 -0.89
C ASN A 186 -2.09 11.16 0.61
N LEU A 187 -2.76 10.06 0.96
CA LEU A 187 -3.15 9.72 2.33
C LEU A 187 -2.01 9.18 3.21
N ASN A 188 -1.06 8.41 2.70
CA ASN A 188 -0.06 7.80 3.58
C ASN A 188 1.25 7.42 2.90
N SER A 189 1.77 8.28 2.02
CA SER A 189 3.09 8.10 1.37
C SER A 189 3.32 6.69 0.81
N GLN A 190 2.26 6.01 0.35
CA GLN A 190 2.29 4.63 -0.15
C GLN A 190 3.08 4.49 -1.47
N LEU A 191 3.64 5.61 -1.94
CA LEU A 191 4.52 5.69 -3.09
C LEU A 191 5.74 4.76 -2.95
N VAL A 192 6.27 4.58 -1.74
CA VAL A 192 7.41 3.67 -1.50
C VAL A 192 7.06 2.23 -1.88
N PHE A 193 5.84 1.79 -1.54
CA PHE A 193 5.34 0.46 -1.90
C PHE A 193 4.97 0.34 -3.38
N TYR A 194 4.81 1.46 -4.08
CA TYR A 194 4.50 1.45 -5.52
C TYR A 194 5.62 0.83 -6.37
N CYS A 195 6.86 0.88 -5.90
CA CYS A 195 7.96 0.17 -6.55
C CYS A 195 7.71 -1.34 -6.59
N ALA A 196 7.16 -1.93 -5.52
CA ALA A 196 6.80 -3.35 -5.50
C ALA A 196 5.70 -3.67 -6.53
N PHE A 197 4.70 -2.79 -6.66
CA PHE A 197 3.69 -2.89 -7.72
C PHE A 197 4.34 -2.85 -9.12
N ALA A 198 5.22 -1.89 -9.38
CA ALA A 198 5.89 -1.75 -10.68
C ALA A 198 6.75 -2.98 -11.03
N VAL A 199 7.51 -3.49 -10.06
CA VAL A 199 8.29 -4.72 -10.20
C VAL A 199 7.37 -5.91 -10.47
N SER A 200 6.24 -6.02 -9.78
CA SER A 200 5.27 -7.09 -10.04
C SER A 200 4.72 -7.06 -11.46
N LEU A 201 4.40 -5.87 -11.99
CA LEU A 201 3.94 -5.71 -13.36
C LEU A 201 5.01 -6.14 -14.36
N ALA A 202 6.29 -5.93 -14.05
CA ALA A 202 7.40 -6.39 -14.86
C ALA A 202 7.70 -7.88 -14.71
N ALA A 203 7.44 -8.50 -13.56
CA ALA A 203 7.64 -9.93 -13.35
C ALA A 203 6.56 -10.78 -14.02
N LEU A 204 5.33 -10.27 -14.14
CA LEU A 204 4.18 -11.02 -14.67
C LEU A 204 4.37 -11.58 -16.10
N PRO A 205 4.89 -10.82 -17.10
CA PRO A 205 5.15 -11.38 -18.43
C PRO A 205 6.24 -12.45 -18.41
N LYS A 206 7.29 -12.28 -17.61
CA LYS A 206 8.36 -13.28 -17.46
C LYS A 206 7.82 -14.61 -16.93
N LEU A 207 6.98 -14.55 -15.90
CA LEU A 207 6.37 -15.74 -15.29
C LEU A 207 5.31 -16.40 -16.17
N ARG A 208 4.65 -15.65 -17.06
CA ARG A 208 3.61 -16.17 -17.96
C ARG A 208 4.14 -16.67 -19.30
N ASP A 209 5.11 -15.97 -19.86
CA ASP A 209 5.55 -16.12 -21.25
C ASP A 209 7.02 -16.61 -21.36
N GLY A 210 7.69 -16.90 -20.24
CA GLY A 210 9.04 -17.48 -20.22
C GLY A 210 10.15 -16.55 -20.73
N LEU A 211 9.95 -15.23 -20.65
CA LEU A 211 10.88 -14.25 -21.23
C LEU A 211 12.25 -14.23 -20.51
N PRO A 212 13.37 -14.23 -21.25
CA PRO A 212 14.69 -14.45 -20.67
C PRO A 212 15.27 -13.26 -19.90
N ALA A 213 14.97 -12.01 -20.28
CA ALA A 213 15.59 -10.81 -19.69
C ALA A 213 14.61 -9.97 -18.85
N VAL A 214 15.02 -9.64 -17.61
CA VAL A 214 14.25 -8.77 -16.68
C VAL A 214 14.04 -7.38 -17.28
N PHE A 215 15.06 -6.84 -17.97
CA PHE A 215 15.02 -5.52 -18.58
C PHE A 215 13.99 -5.41 -19.72
N ASP A 216 13.91 -6.43 -20.58
CA ASP A 216 12.91 -6.46 -21.65
C ASP A 216 11.49 -6.54 -21.11
N SER A 217 11.29 -7.27 -20.01
CA SER A 217 10.00 -7.37 -19.34
C SER A 217 9.59 -6.03 -18.69
N LEU A 218 10.53 -5.35 -18.03
CA LEU A 218 10.34 -3.98 -17.52
C LEU A 218 9.96 -3.01 -18.63
N ARG A 219 10.74 -2.99 -19.73
CA ARG A 219 10.48 -2.12 -20.88
C ARG A 219 9.11 -2.38 -21.50
N ARG A 220 8.71 -3.63 -21.69
CA ARG A 220 7.39 -3.99 -22.22
C ARG A 220 6.27 -3.57 -21.27
N SER A 221 6.42 -3.80 -19.96
CA SER A 221 5.42 -3.38 -18.97
C SER A 221 5.28 -1.86 -18.94
N PHE A 222 6.38 -1.11 -19.04
CA PHE A 222 6.38 0.34 -19.16
C PHE A 222 5.63 0.80 -20.42
N LEU A 223 5.94 0.24 -21.58
CA LEU A 223 5.27 0.59 -22.85
C LEU A 223 3.78 0.20 -22.87
N ARG A 224 3.42 -0.86 -22.15
CA ARG A 224 2.04 -1.34 -22.07
C ARG A 224 1.18 -0.54 -21.10
N TYR A 225 1.78 -0.06 -20.01
CA TYR A 225 1.10 0.64 -18.91
C TYR A 225 1.80 1.98 -18.60
N PRO A 226 1.91 2.90 -19.59
CA PRO A 226 2.69 4.13 -19.41
C PRO A 226 2.07 5.07 -18.37
N ASP A 227 0.75 5.06 -18.24
CA ASP A 227 0.01 5.82 -17.24
C ASP A 227 0.37 5.42 -15.80
N PHE A 228 0.44 4.11 -15.51
CA PHE A 228 0.85 3.61 -14.20
C PHE A 228 2.33 3.89 -13.97
N ALA A 229 3.18 3.69 -14.97
CA ALA A 229 4.60 3.98 -14.84
C ALA A 229 4.89 5.47 -14.59
N LEU A 230 4.10 6.36 -15.17
CA LEU A 230 4.23 7.81 -14.99
C LEU A 230 3.49 8.34 -13.75
N LEU A 231 2.67 7.52 -13.08
CA LEU A 231 1.84 7.95 -11.96
C LEU A 231 2.64 8.59 -10.80
N PRO A 232 3.81 8.07 -10.37
CA PRO A 232 4.65 8.73 -9.37
C PRO A 232 5.07 10.16 -9.74
N PHE A 233 5.47 10.35 -11.00
CA PHE A 233 5.91 11.66 -11.50
C PHE A 233 4.73 12.62 -11.61
N PHE A 234 3.59 12.12 -12.10
CA PHE A 234 2.35 12.89 -12.14
C PHE A 234 1.90 13.31 -10.74
N TYR A 235 1.91 12.40 -9.76
CA TYR A 235 1.59 12.70 -8.36
C TYR A 235 2.45 13.81 -7.80
N TRP A 236 3.78 13.74 -7.96
CA TRP A 236 4.68 14.77 -7.44
C TRP A 236 4.54 16.12 -8.17
N GLY A 237 4.38 16.09 -9.50
CA GLY A 237 4.11 17.29 -10.28
C GLY A 237 2.82 17.97 -9.85
N TRP A 238 1.74 17.18 -9.72
CA TRP A 238 0.45 17.67 -9.24
C TRP A 238 0.56 18.22 -7.81
N LYS A 239 1.20 17.48 -6.90
CA LYS A 239 1.37 17.90 -5.50
C LYS A 239 2.07 19.25 -5.40
N ARG A 240 3.18 19.42 -6.13
CA ARG A 240 3.95 20.66 -6.16
C ARG A 240 3.16 21.85 -6.71
N ILE A 241 2.33 21.64 -7.73
CA ILE A 241 1.60 22.72 -8.41
C ILE A 241 0.32 23.10 -7.67
N PHE A 242 -0.49 22.11 -7.31
CA PHE A 242 -1.86 22.33 -6.83
C PHE A 242 -2.00 22.27 -5.31
N THR A 243 -1.08 21.59 -4.62
CA THR A 243 -1.16 21.41 -3.16
C THR A 243 0.19 21.68 -2.49
N PRO A 244 0.82 22.85 -2.77
CA PRO A 244 2.08 23.19 -2.13
C PRO A 244 1.86 23.34 -0.61
N ASN A 245 2.82 22.86 0.17
CA ASN A 245 2.81 23.12 1.59
C ASN A 245 2.90 24.63 1.88
N SER A 246 2.29 25.06 2.98
CA SER A 246 2.25 26.45 3.41
C SER A 246 2.28 26.55 4.94
N GLY A 247 2.39 27.78 5.46
CA GLY A 247 2.43 28.03 6.90
C GLY A 247 3.60 27.33 7.59
N TYR A 248 3.32 26.69 8.73
CA TYR A 248 4.30 25.96 9.53
C TYR A 248 4.95 24.77 8.81
N TYR A 249 4.31 24.27 7.76
CA TYR A 249 4.76 23.10 7.02
C TYR A 249 5.45 23.44 5.71
N LEU A 250 5.80 24.71 5.49
CA LEU A 250 6.39 25.19 4.24
C LEU A 250 7.52 24.27 3.76
N ASP A 251 8.45 23.91 4.64
CA ASP A 251 9.61 23.08 4.31
C ASP A 251 9.45 21.57 4.61
N TYR A 252 8.26 21.16 5.06
CA TYR A 252 7.97 19.76 5.36
C TYR A 252 7.92 18.90 4.10
N ASN A 253 8.64 17.78 4.05
CA ASN A 253 8.63 16.82 2.94
C ASN A 253 8.84 17.43 1.54
N ARG A 254 9.64 18.50 1.44
CA ARG A 254 10.06 19.04 0.15
C ARG A 254 11.15 18.16 -0.47
N PRO A 255 10.92 17.52 -1.64
CA PRO A 255 11.98 16.79 -2.31
C PRO A 255 13.06 17.76 -2.77
N THR A 256 14.21 17.73 -2.10
CA THR A 256 15.41 18.46 -2.50
C THR A 256 16.27 17.56 -3.39
N LEU A 257 16.25 17.84 -4.69
CA LEU A 257 17.16 17.20 -5.64
C LEU A 257 18.50 17.94 -5.62
N SER A 258 19.27 17.76 -4.55
CA SER A 258 20.68 18.17 -4.53
C SER A 258 21.58 16.96 -4.73
N ALA A 259 22.76 17.18 -5.31
CA ALA A 259 23.77 16.14 -5.46
C ALA A 259 24.15 15.53 -4.10
N ASP A 260 24.17 16.34 -3.04
CA ASP A 260 24.44 15.90 -1.68
C ASP A 260 23.36 14.95 -1.15
N VAL A 261 22.08 15.29 -1.33
CA VAL A 261 20.96 14.44 -0.89
C VAL A 261 20.96 13.12 -1.67
N LEU A 262 21.24 13.16 -2.97
CA LEU A 262 21.38 11.95 -3.78
C LEU A 262 22.58 11.10 -3.31
N GLY A 263 23.71 11.73 -3.01
CA GLY A 263 24.92 11.06 -2.50
C GLY A 263 24.78 10.52 -1.07
N GLN A 264 23.94 11.13 -0.24
CA GLN A 264 23.59 10.61 1.09
C GLN A 264 22.59 9.46 0.97
N THR A 265 21.57 9.60 0.13
CA THR A 265 20.57 8.54 -0.09
C THR A 265 21.21 7.28 -0.67
N SER A 266 22.10 7.44 -1.66
CA SER A 266 22.83 6.30 -2.23
C SER A 266 23.74 5.61 -1.22
N ARG A 267 24.45 6.38 -0.37
CA ARG A 267 25.23 5.83 0.74
C ARG A 267 24.36 5.11 1.76
N SER A 268 23.26 5.70 2.22
CA SER A 268 22.34 5.05 3.16
C SER A 268 21.73 3.76 2.61
N LEU A 269 21.41 3.71 1.31
CA LEU A 269 20.94 2.48 0.66
C LEU A 269 22.06 1.43 0.57
N TRP A 270 23.27 1.85 0.19
CA TRP A 270 24.42 0.95 0.06
C TRP A 270 24.85 0.37 1.42
N GLU A 271 25.02 1.22 2.42
CA GLU A 271 25.48 0.86 3.76
C GLU A 271 24.38 0.17 4.57
N GLY A 272 23.14 0.68 4.51
CA GLY A 272 22.02 0.21 5.33
C GLY A 272 21.35 -1.06 4.81
N PHE A 273 21.25 -1.26 3.50
CA PHE A 273 20.53 -2.38 2.90
C PHE A 273 21.44 -3.39 2.18
N VAL A 274 22.46 -2.94 1.44
CA VAL A 274 23.28 -3.86 0.63
C VAL A 274 24.39 -4.49 1.46
N LEU A 275 25.17 -3.67 2.17
CA LEU A 275 26.31 -4.16 2.94
C LEU A 275 25.90 -4.93 4.20
N SER A 276 24.89 -4.48 4.94
CA SER A 276 24.42 -5.16 6.17
C SER A 276 23.94 -6.60 5.90
N GLU A 277 23.21 -6.81 4.79
CA GLU A 277 22.77 -8.13 4.32
C GLU A 277 23.92 -8.97 3.75
N CYS A 278 24.87 -8.36 3.05
CA CYS A 278 26.06 -9.09 2.58
C CYS A 278 26.95 -9.54 3.75
N TYR A 279 27.15 -8.73 4.79
CA TYR A 279 27.93 -9.11 5.97
C TYR A 279 27.27 -10.22 6.79
N SER A 280 25.92 -10.24 6.88
CA SER A 280 25.21 -11.32 7.57
C SER A 280 25.20 -12.64 6.78
N LEU A 281 25.22 -12.57 5.44
CA LEU A 281 25.24 -13.76 4.57
C LEU A 281 26.63 -14.35 4.37
N PHE A 282 27.70 -13.54 4.41
CA PHE A 282 29.07 -14.02 4.16
C PHE A 282 29.90 -14.24 5.42
N GLY A 283 29.35 -13.96 6.61
CA GLY A 283 30.08 -14.05 7.86
C GLY A 283 31.22 -13.04 7.94
N SER A 284 31.58 -12.67 9.16
CA SER A 284 32.75 -11.83 9.42
C SER A 284 34.01 -12.49 8.86
N SER A 285 34.43 -12.13 7.66
CA SER A 285 35.73 -12.47 7.08
C SER A 285 36.88 -11.65 7.71
N ARG A 286 36.76 -11.30 9.00
CA ARG A 286 37.86 -10.74 9.79
C ARG A 286 38.84 -11.79 10.32
N ASP A 287 38.57 -13.08 10.12
CA ASP A 287 39.48 -14.17 10.51
C ASP A 287 40.34 -14.70 9.34
N LEU A 288 40.46 -13.95 8.24
CA LEU A 288 41.25 -14.34 7.05
C LEU A 288 42.32 -13.30 6.65
N LEU A 289 42.90 -12.60 7.63
CA LEU A 289 44.16 -11.88 7.47
C LEU A 289 45.13 -12.25 8.60
#